data_AF-A0ABC8RZL2-F1
#
_entry.id   AF-A0ABC8RZL2-F1
#
_cell.length_a   1.000
_cell.length_b   1.000
_cell.length_c   1.000
_cell.angle_alpha   90.00
_cell.angle_beta   90.00
_cell.angle_gamma   90.00
#
_symmetry.space_group_name_H-M   'P 1'
#
loop_
_entity.id
_entity.type
_entity.pdbx_description
1 polymer ?
#
loop_
_entity_poly.entity_id
_entity_poly.type
_entity_poly.pdbx_seq_one_letter_code
_entity_poly.pdbx_strand_id
1 'polypeptide(L)'
;MLCSSIGTMTELFILRKHLKGKFPSLLFPIEVKNIQKAKHGSDSGVYDTEGRFVPSKFEEIFSKHAHNNSDALTSDELMGMLKANRVPKDFGGWLAAYTEWKILYVLCKDKNGLLQKDTIRAVYDGSLFEKMVKEKASSGKHP
;
A
#
# COMPACT_ATOMS: atom_id res chain seq x y z
N MET A 1 -1.74 1.23 -3.29
CA MET A 1 -1.75 2.66 -2.89
C MET A 1 -0.53 3.06 -2.06
N LEU A 2 0.55 2.26 -2.08
CA LEU A 2 1.91 2.84 -2.14
C LEU A 2 2.38 3.03 -3.58
N CYS A 3 1.56 2.59 -4.54
CA CYS A 3 1.74 2.73 -5.99
C CYS A 3 1.88 4.16 -6.54
N SER A 4 1.98 5.19 -5.71
CA SER A 4 2.35 6.52 -6.20
C SER A 4 3.29 7.30 -5.29
N SER A 5 3.74 6.70 -4.18
CA SER A 5 4.70 7.35 -3.25
C SER A 5 6.03 6.62 -3.16
N ILE A 6 6.16 5.46 -3.81
CA ILE A 6 7.41 4.72 -3.84
C ILE A 6 7.72 4.38 -5.28
N GLY A 7 8.41 5.31 -5.92
CA GLY A 7 9.15 5.06 -7.14
C GLY A 7 10.15 3.94 -6.89
N THR A 8 9.89 2.80 -7.51
CA THR A 8 10.84 1.95 -8.24
C THR A 8 10.12 0.64 -8.58
N MET A 9 10.14 0.25 -9.87
CA MET A 9 9.70 -1.02 -10.44
C MET A 9 8.25 -1.15 -10.98
N THR A 10 7.22 -0.51 -10.42
CA THR A 10 5.85 -0.58 -11.01
C THR A 10 5.69 0.28 -12.26
N GLU A 11 6.49 1.35 -12.41
CA GLU A 11 6.37 2.24 -13.56
C GLU A 11 6.81 1.61 -14.89
N LEU A 12 7.66 0.57 -14.93
CA LEU A 12 8.06 0.00 -16.23
C LEU A 12 6.89 -0.65 -16.99
N PHE A 13 5.86 -1.13 -16.27
CA PHE A 13 4.64 -1.68 -16.88
C PHE A 13 3.61 -0.59 -17.23
N ILE A 14 3.53 0.51 -16.48
CA ILE A 14 2.66 1.66 -16.81
C ILE A 14 3.27 2.54 -17.92
N LEU A 15 4.61 2.62 -17.99
CA LEU A 15 5.39 3.34 -19.00
C LEU A 15 4.98 2.96 -20.43
N ARG A 16 4.63 1.68 -20.64
CA ARG A 16 4.24 1.15 -21.96
C ARG A 16 2.84 1.55 -22.40
N LYS A 17 1.96 1.99 -21.47
CA LYS A 17 0.56 2.35 -21.76
C LYS A 17 0.25 3.85 -21.67
N HIS A 18 1.20 4.71 -21.26
CA HIS A 18 0.89 6.14 -21.02
C HIS A 18 1.66 7.18 -21.85
N LEU A 19 2.71 6.85 -22.60
CA LEU A 19 3.56 7.90 -23.19
C LEU A 19 3.53 7.93 -24.72
N LYS A 20 2.53 8.61 -25.29
CA LYS A 20 2.79 9.46 -26.45
C LYS A 20 3.44 10.76 -25.95
N GLY A 21 4.78 10.77 -25.88
CA GLY A 21 5.56 12.00 -26.06
C GLY A 21 5.84 12.93 -24.86
N LYS A 22 5.83 12.49 -23.60
CA LYS A 22 6.36 13.30 -22.48
C LYS A 22 7.30 12.48 -21.60
N PHE A 23 8.47 13.03 -21.29
CA PHE A 23 9.44 12.43 -20.36
C PHE A 23 8.80 12.29 -18.96
N PRO A 24 8.99 11.17 -18.24
CA PRO A 24 8.39 10.99 -16.91
C PRO A 24 9.03 11.96 -15.91
N SER A 25 8.19 12.61 -15.10
CA SER A 25 8.64 13.47 -14.00
C SER A 25 9.16 12.60 -12.86
N LEU A 26 10.42 12.82 -12.46
CA LEU A 26 11.05 12.16 -11.31
C LEU A 26 10.38 12.51 -9.96
N LEU A 27 9.42 13.43 -9.95
CA LEU A 27 8.66 13.85 -8.77
C LEU A 27 7.39 13.03 -8.53
N PHE A 28 7.11 12.03 -9.38
CA PHE A 28 6.00 11.07 -9.23
C PHE A 28 4.66 11.70 -8.76
N PRO A 29 4.12 12.70 -9.48
CA PRO A 29 2.86 13.32 -9.09
C PRO A 29 1.72 12.29 -9.08
N ILE A 30 1.04 12.15 -7.93
CA ILE A 30 -0.10 11.24 -7.76
C ILE A 30 -1.35 11.88 -8.38
N GLU A 31 -1.73 11.40 -9.57
CA GLU A 31 -3.01 11.79 -10.15
C GLU A 31 -4.14 10.87 -9.66
N VAL A 32 -4.93 11.35 -8.70
CA VAL A 32 -6.09 10.61 -8.14
C VAL A 32 -7.04 10.12 -9.24
N LYS A 33 -7.20 10.89 -10.33
CA LYS A 33 -8.02 10.53 -11.49
C LYS A 33 -7.62 9.23 -12.19
N ASN A 34 -6.39 8.76 -11.98
CA ASN A 34 -5.81 7.59 -12.64
C ASN A 34 -5.51 6.43 -11.67
N ILE A 35 -5.94 6.53 -10.41
CA ILE A 35 -5.55 5.59 -9.35
C ILE A 35 -5.98 4.14 -9.63
N GLN A 36 -7.11 3.96 -10.32
CA GLN A 36 -7.61 2.66 -10.77
C GLN A 36 -6.64 1.94 -11.74
N LYS A 37 -5.76 2.67 -12.43
CA LYS A 37 -4.77 2.08 -13.36
C LYS A 37 -3.59 1.43 -12.63
N ALA A 38 -3.39 1.76 -11.36
CA ALA A 38 -2.37 1.15 -10.51
C ALA A 38 -2.81 -0.20 -9.92
N LYS A 39 -4.06 -0.62 -10.19
CA LYS A 39 -4.60 -1.91 -9.75
C LYS A 39 -3.90 -3.06 -10.47
N HIS A 40 -3.53 -4.11 -9.74
CA HIS A 40 -2.97 -5.34 -10.29
C HIS A 40 -3.70 -6.56 -9.73
N GLY A 41 -3.59 -7.72 -10.40
CA GLY A 41 -4.39 -8.90 -10.06
C GLY A 41 -4.21 -9.37 -8.62
N SER A 42 -2.98 -9.30 -8.12
CA SER A 42 -2.62 -9.80 -6.79
C SER A 42 -2.69 -8.75 -5.66
N ASP A 43 -3.56 -7.76 -5.80
CA ASP A 43 -3.74 -6.70 -4.79
C ASP A 43 -4.63 -7.15 -3.60
N SER A 44 -4.89 -6.23 -2.66
CA SER A 44 -5.74 -6.50 -1.49
C SER A 44 -7.24 -6.50 -1.80
N GLY A 45 -7.65 -6.03 -2.97
CA GLY A 45 -9.07 -5.83 -3.33
C GLY A 45 -9.79 -4.71 -2.57
N VAL A 46 -9.10 -3.90 -1.75
CA VAL A 46 -9.73 -2.82 -0.95
C VAL A 46 -10.29 -1.70 -1.82
N TYR A 47 -9.66 -1.41 -2.95
CA TYR A 47 -10.31 -0.64 -4.02
C TYR A 47 -10.92 -1.59 -5.04
N ASP A 48 -12.15 -1.33 -5.44
CA ASP A 48 -12.74 -2.00 -6.59
C ASP A 48 -12.12 -1.54 -7.92
N THR A 49 -12.58 -2.09 -9.03
CA THR A 49 -12.09 -1.77 -10.37
C THR A 49 -12.37 -0.33 -10.81
N GLU A 50 -13.29 0.36 -10.13
CA GLU A 50 -13.61 1.77 -10.37
C GLU A 50 -12.84 2.70 -9.41
N GLY A 51 -12.02 2.15 -8.52
CA GLY A 51 -11.24 2.91 -7.54
C GLY A 51 -12.04 3.32 -6.30
N ARG A 52 -13.19 2.69 -6.02
CA ARG A 52 -14.00 2.98 -4.83
C ARG A 52 -13.53 2.13 -3.64
N PHE A 53 -13.44 2.73 -2.47
CA PHE A 53 -13.07 2.02 -1.24
C PHE A 53 -14.17 1.03 -0.86
N VAL A 54 -13.80 -0.22 -0.59
CA VAL A 54 -14.70 -1.31 -0.22
C VAL A 54 -14.43 -1.67 1.26
N PRO A 55 -15.24 -1.17 2.22
CA PRO A 55 -14.98 -1.36 3.64
C PRO A 55 -14.89 -2.83 4.07
N SER A 56 -15.72 -3.70 3.50
CA SER A 56 -15.68 -5.13 3.80
C SER A 56 -14.36 -5.78 3.41
N LYS A 57 -13.77 -5.38 2.26
CA LYS A 57 -12.46 -5.88 1.83
C LYS A 57 -11.32 -5.37 2.69
N PHE A 58 -11.45 -4.16 3.23
CA PHE A 58 -10.51 -3.65 4.22
C PHE A 58 -10.55 -4.48 5.51
N GLU A 59 -11.75 -4.76 6.03
CA GLU A 59 -11.91 -5.58 7.24
C GLU A 59 -11.48 -7.04 7.01
N GLU A 60 -11.66 -7.57 5.80
CA GLU A 60 -11.18 -8.91 5.40
C GLU A 60 -9.66 -9.08 5.55
N ILE A 61 -8.86 -8.02 5.42
CA ILE A 61 -7.41 -8.10 5.64
C ILE A 61 -7.13 -8.64 7.04
N PHE A 62 -7.79 -8.07 8.05
CA PHE A 62 -7.53 -8.37 9.44
C PHE A 62 -8.21 -9.66 9.87
N SER A 63 -9.48 -9.85 9.48
CA SER A 63 -10.21 -11.06 9.85
C SER A 63 -9.60 -12.34 9.26
N LYS A 64 -8.89 -12.25 8.13
CA LYS A 64 -8.23 -13.40 7.49
C LYS A 64 -6.78 -13.61 7.89
N HIS A 65 -6.04 -12.54 8.22
CA HIS A 65 -4.58 -12.61 8.34
C HIS A 65 -4.04 -12.13 9.69
N ALA A 66 -4.81 -11.42 10.49
CA ALA A 66 -4.36 -10.87 11.78
C ALA A 66 -4.70 -11.85 12.92
N HIS A 67 -3.86 -12.88 13.10
CA HIS A 67 -4.06 -13.95 14.06
C HIS A 67 -3.53 -13.60 15.45
N ASN A 68 -2.44 -12.82 15.52
CA ASN A 68 -1.78 -12.47 16.77
C ASN A 68 -2.40 -11.22 17.43
N ASN A 69 -2.88 -10.27 16.63
CA ASN A 69 -3.52 -9.04 17.10
C ASN A 69 -4.65 -8.67 16.13
N SER A 70 -5.90 -8.58 16.61
CA SER A 70 -7.07 -8.36 15.74
C SER A 70 -6.98 -7.11 14.86
N ASP A 71 -6.22 -6.09 15.27
CA ASP A 71 -6.11 -4.81 14.59
C ASP A 71 -4.67 -4.47 14.16
N ALA A 72 -3.79 -5.47 13.99
CA ALA A 72 -2.47 -5.24 13.44
C ALA A 72 -1.89 -6.49 12.75
N LEU A 73 -1.01 -6.27 11.77
CA LEU A 73 -0.28 -7.35 11.10
C LEU A 73 1.17 -7.40 11.57
N THR A 74 1.65 -8.59 11.92
CA THR A 74 3.09 -8.89 11.99
C THR A 74 3.69 -9.00 10.58
N SER A 75 5.03 -9.02 10.49
CA SER A 75 5.71 -9.25 9.20
C SER A 75 5.29 -10.58 8.57
N ASP A 76 5.15 -11.64 9.37
CA ASP A 76 4.86 -12.98 8.86
C ASP A 76 3.42 -13.10 8.37
N GLU A 77 2.47 -12.54 9.11
CA GLU A 77 1.06 -12.43 8.69
C GLU A 77 0.92 -11.61 7.42
N LEU A 78 1.66 -10.50 7.31
CA LEU A 78 1.71 -9.70 6.09
C LEU A 78 2.25 -10.49 4.89
N MET A 79 3.35 -11.25 5.08
CA MET A 79 3.89 -12.11 4.01
C MET A 79 2.91 -13.24 3.65
N GLY A 80 2.20 -13.79 4.64
CA GLY A 80 1.13 -14.76 4.46
C GLY A 80 -0.01 -14.21 3.59
N MET A 81 -0.47 -12.99 3.89
CA MET A 81 -1.47 -12.28 3.09
C MET A 81 -1.02 -12.10 1.64
N LEU A 82 0.21 -11.61 1.42
CA LEU A 82 0.76 -11.42 0.08
C LEU A 82 0.81 -12.73 -0.72
N LYS A 83 1.13 -13.84 -0.06
CA LYS A 83 1.13 -15.17 -0.70
C LYS A 83 -0.29 -15.64 -1.01
N ALA A 84 -1.24 -15.41 -0.12
CA ALA A 84 -2.64 -15.78 -0.29
C ALA A 84 -3.31 -15.02 -1.45
N ASN A 85 -2.93 -13.75 -1.66
CA ASN A 85 -3.50 -12.90 -2.71
C ASN A 85 -2.90 -13.13 -4.11
N ARG A 86 -1.93 -14.04 -4.27
CA ARG A 86 -1.28 -14.29 -5.57
C ARG A 86 -2.26 -14.83 -6.60
N VAL A 87 -2.42 -14.10 -7.70
CA VAL A 87 -3.10 -14.61 -8.89
C VAL A 87 -2.14 -15.47 -9.71
N PRO A 88 -2.53 -16.69 -10.15
CA PRO A 88 -1.66 -17.55 -10.96
C PRO A 88 -1.10 -16.82 -12.19
N LYS A 89 0.22 -16.95 -12.41
CA LYS A 89 0.98 -16.33 -13.52
C LYS A 89 1.06 -14.79 -13.49
N ASP A 90 0.60 -14.12 -12.44
CA ASP A 90 0.70 -12.66 -12.27
C ASP A 90 2.01 -12.24 -11.56
N PHE A 91 3.16 -12.60 -12.14
CA PHE A 91 4.46 -12.31 -11.52
C PHE A 91 4.71 -10.81 -11.29
N GLY A 92 4.23 -9.97 -12.21
CA GLY A 92 4.30 -8.51 -12.08
C GLY A 92 3.49 -8.00 -10.90
N GLY A 93 2.24 -8.46 -10.75
CA GLY A 93 1.41 -8.12 -9.60
C GLY A 93 1.95 -8.65 -8.28
N TRP A 94 2.60 -9.82 -8.27
CA TRP A 94 3.25 -10.35 -7.05
C TRP A 94 4.38 -9.44 -6.57
N LEU A 95 5.25 -9.02 -7.50
CA LEU A 95 6.36 -8.14 -7.18
C LEU A 95 5.87 -6.76 -6.73
N ALA A 96 4.87 -6.20 -7.43
CA ALA A 96 4.25 -4.93 -7.06
C ALA A 96 3.64 -4.98 -5.65
N ALA A 97 2.82 -6.01 -5.36
CA ALA A 97 2.22 -6.21 -4.05
C ALA A 97 3.28 -6.32 -2.96
N TYR A 98 4.32 -7.14 -3.20
CA TYR A 98 5.41 -7.33 -2.25
C TYR A 98 6.12 -6.02 -1.94
N THR A 99 6.52 -5.26 -2.96
CA THR A 99 7.24 -4.00 -2.79
C THR A 99 6.38 -2.97 -2.04
N GLU A 100 5.12 -2.78 -2.44
CA GLU A 100 4.23 -1.82 -1.79
C GLU A 100 4.06 -2.13 -0.30
N TRP A 101 3.64 -3.35 0.02
CA TRP A 101 3.36 -3.73 1.39
C TRP A 101 4.63 -3.82 2.26
N LYS A 102 5.76 -4.26 1.69
CA LYS A 102 7.01 -4.34 2.46
C LYS A 102 7.50 -2.95 2.86
N ILE A 103 7.40 -1.97 1.97
CA ILE A 103 7.86 -0.63 2.31
C ILE A 103 6.90 0.04 3.28
N LEU A 104 5.58 -0.14 3.15
CA LEU A 104 4.63 0.29 4.17
C LEU A 104 4.98 -0.26 5.55
N TYR A 105 5.27 -1.56 5.62
CA TYR A 105 5.67 -2.21 6.86
C TYR A 105 6.96 -1.62 7.44
N VAL A 106 7.99 -1.41 6.62
CA VAL A 106 9.26 -0.83 7.09
C VAL A 106 9.07 0.60 7.58
N LEU A 107 8.27 1.41 6.89
CA LEU A 107 8.05 2.82 7.23
C LEU A 107 7.14 3.02 8.44
N CYS A 108 6.15 2.13 8.64
CA CYS A 108 5.03 2.42 9.53
C CYS A 108 4.72 1.34 10.57
N LYS A 109 5.52 0.27 10.66
CA LYS A 109 5.44 -0.63 11.82
C LYS A 109 5.78 0.13 13.10
N ASP A 110 5.10 -0.22 14.19
CA ASP A 110 5.40 0.33 15.50
C ASP A 110 6.68 -0.30 16.11
N LYS A 111 7.00 0.15 17.33
CA LYS A 111 8.16 -0.34 18.11
C LYS A 111 8.11 -1.84 18.42
N ASN A 112 6.93 -2.45 18.40
CA ASN A 112 6.72 -3.87 18.63
C ASN A 112 6.73 -4.68 17.32
N GLY A 113 6.95 -4.03 16.17
CA GLY A 113 6.94 -4.68 14.86
C GLY A 113 5.53 -4.96 14.32
N LEU A 114 4.51 -4.24 14.81
CA LEU A 114 3.13 -4.38 14.37
C LEU A 114 2.77 -3.26 13.39
N LEU A 115 2.20 -3.64 12.24
CA LEU A 115 1.61 -2.71 11.29
C LEU A 115 0.14 -2.52 11.64
N GLN A 116 -0.16 -1.39 12.28
CA GLN A 116 -1.48 -1.08 12.85
C GLN A 116 -2.54 -0.87 11.78
N LYS A 117 -3.76 -1.33 12.05
CA LYS A 117 -4.92 -1.19 11.16
C LYS A 117 -5.22 0.25 10.80
N ASP A 118 -5.14 1.16 11.76
CA ASP A 118 -5.38 2.59 11.52
C ASP A 118 -4.31 3.25 10.66
N THR A 119 -3.09 2.74 10.70
CA THR A 119 -2.00 3.12 9.78
C THR A 119 -2.30 2.64 8.37
N ILE A 120 -2.75 1.40 8.21
CA ILE A 120 -3.16 0.87 6.90
C ILE A 120 -4.39 1.65 6.37
N ARG A 121 -5.36 1.98 7.23
CA ARG A 121 -6.51 2.83 6.88
C ARG A 121 -6.07 4.21 6.39
N ALA A 122 -5.05 4.79 7.02
CA ALA A 122 -4.49 6.08 6.64
C ALA A 122 -3.86 6.08 5.23
N VAL A 123 -3.42 4.92 4.74
CA VAL A 123 -2.99 4.78 3.34
C VAL A 123 -4.19 5.01 2.41
N TYR A 124 -5.32 4.38 2.72
CA TYR A 124 -6.53 4.41 1.90
C TYR A 124 -7.30 5.74 1.96
N ASP A 125 -7.33 6.40 3.11
CA ASP A 125 -7.99 7.72 3.23
C ASP A 125 -7.08 8.89 2.84
N GLY A 126 -5.80 8.63 2.56
CA GLY A 126 -4.80 9.64 2.15
C GLY A 126 -4.14 10.41 3.32
N SER A 127 -4.48 10.11 4.58
CA SER A 127 -3.96 10.83 5.74
C SER A 127 -2.61 10.34 6.27
N LEU A 128 -2.01 9.27 5.71
CA LEU A 128 -0.81 8.64 6.26
C LEU A 128 0.35 9.63 6.47
N PHE A 129 0.73 10.39 5.44
CA PHE A 129 1.88 11.29 5.55
C PHE A 129 1.63 12.44 6.54
N GLU A 130 0.40 12.95 6.60
CA GLU A 130 0.03 13.95 7.60
C GLU A 130 0.15 13.40 9.03
N LYS A 131 -0.30 12.16 9.26
CA LYS A 131 -0.11 11.46 10.55
C LYS A 131 1.37 11.31 10.87
N MET A 132 2.19 10.84 9.92
CA MET A 132 3.63 10.66 10.12
C MET A 132 4.36 11.99 10.43
N VAL A 133 3.98 13.10 9.77
CA VAL A 133 4.54 14.42 10.06
C VAL A 133 4.17 14.89 11.46
N LYS A 134 2.90 14.72 11.87
CA LYS A 134 2.44 15.07 13.22
C LYS A 134 3.15 14.25 14.29
N GLU A 135 3.31 12.95 14.09
CA GLU A 135 4.04 12.07 15.00
C GLU A 135 5.51 12.50 15.16
N LYS A 136 6.20 12.77 14.05
CA LYS A 136 7.58 13.29 14.08
C LYS A 136 7.71 14.64 14.78
N ALA A 137 6.75 15.54 14.57
CA ALA A 137 6.73 16.84 15.24
C ALA A 137 6.47 16.71 16.76
N SER A 138 5.69 15.70 17.17
CA SER A 138 5.42 15.41 18.58
C SER A 138 6.59 14.71 19.28
N SER A 139 7.33 13.82 18.60
CA SER A 139 8.50 13.14 19.16
C SER A 139 9.73 14.03 19.26
N GLY A 140 9.80 15.11 18.46
CA GLY A 140 10.81 16.17 18.59
C GLY A 140 10.54 17.18 19.71
N LYS A 141 9.40 17.09 20.40
CA LYS A 141 9.07 17.90 21.58
C LYS A 141 9.33 17.09 22.85
N HIS A 142 10.59 16.93 23.23
CA HIS A 142 10.95 16.56 24.60
C HIS A 142 11.26 17.85 25.39
N PRO A 143 10.63 18.12 26.56
CA PRO A 143 11.05 19.21 27.45
C PRO A 143 12.45 18.98 28.02
#